data_AF-A0A842IMW1-F1
#
_entry.id   AF-A0A842IMW1-F1
#
_cell.length_a   1.000
_cell.length_b   1.000
_cell.length_c   1.000
_cell.angle_alpha   90.00
_cell.angle_beta   90.00
_cell.angle_gamma   90.00
#
_symmetry.space_group_name_H-M   'P 1'
#
loop_
_entity.id
_entity.type
_entity.pdbx_description
1 polymer ?
#
loop_
_entity_poly.entity_id
_entity_poly.type
_entity_poly.pdbx_seq_one_letter_code
_entity_poly.pdbx_strand_id
1 'polypeptide(L)'
;MIQKKTIALFFIVFFMAITSAPTIISSIDNSIDTAVLFGFGEEEEEKEDAKLLFEIVFQDLENFISDSGKMDSDTYTYKQYLKPHLNIIFPPPEIILV
;
A
#
# COMPACT_ATOMS: atom_id res chain seq x y z
N MET A 1 39.75 15.73 23.64
CA MET A 1 38.56 15.15 24.30
C MET A 1 37.25 15.65 23.67
N ILE A 2 37.15 16.92 23.26
CA ILE A 2 35.93 17.50 22.65
C ILE A 2 35.55 16.86 21.30
N GLN A 3 36.53 16.55 20.46
CA GLN A 3 36.34 15.93 19.12
C GLN A 3 35.58 14.58 19.20
N LYS A 4 35.91 13.74 20.20
CA LYS A 4 35.24 12.45 20.42
C LYS A 4 33.79 12.62 20.90
N LYS A 5 33.49 13.69 21.63
CA LYS A 5 32.11 14.01 22.05
C LYS A 5 31.29 14.54 20.87
N THR A 6 31.88 15.39 20.02
CA THR A 6 31.21 15.91 18.82
C THR A 6 30.87 14.79 17.84
N ILE A 7 31.79 13.84 17.61
CA ILE A 7 31.53 12.70 16.73
C ILE A 7 30.41 11.81 17.29
N ALA A 8 30.41 11.56 18.61
CA ALA A 8 29.37 10.77 19.26
C ALA A 8 28.00 11.47 19.19
N LEU A 9 27.97 12.78 19.40
CA LEU A 9 26.75 13.59 19.29
C LEU A 9 26.19 13.55 17.86
N PHE A 10 27.06 13.65 16.84
CA PHE A 10 26.66 13.54 15.45
C PHE A 10 25.95 12.21 15.17
N PHE A 11 26.53 11.08 15.58
CA PHE A 11 25.91 9.77 15.38
C PHE A 11 24.60 9.63 16.15
N ILE A 12 24.51 10.15 17.38
CA ILE A 12 23.27 10.11 18.16
C ILE A 12 22.14 10.88 17.44
N VAL A 13 22.42 12.11 16.99
CA VAL A 13 21.41 12.91 16.27
C VAL A 13 21.05 12.25 14.94
N PHE A 14 22.04 11.70 14.24
CA PHE A 14 21.84 10.99 12.97
C PHE A 14 20.94 9.77 13.14
N PHE A 15 21.22 8.91 14.12
CA PHE A 15 20.37 7.75 14.41
C PHE A 15 18.97 8.17 14.85
N MET A 16 18.86 9.19 15.71
CA MET A 16 17.57 9.67 16.18
C MET A 16 16.71 10.26 15.04
N ALA A 17 17.34 10.96 14.08
CA ALA A 17 16.66 11.43 12.89
C ALA A 17 16.12 10.27 12.04
N ILE A 18 16.94 9.23 11.80
CA ILE A 18 16.53 8.05 11.02
C ILE A 18 15.38 7.30 11.69
N THR A 19 15.51 6.99 12.99
CA THR A 19 14.48 6.19 13.69
C THR A 19 13.18 6.96 13.92
N SER A 20 13.23 8.29 13.96
CA SER A 20 12.03 9.14 14.09
C SER A 20 11.24 9.32 12.78
N ALA A 21 11.82 8.97 11.62
CA ALA A 21 11.19 9.17 10.32
C ALA A 21 9.77 8.60 10.20
N PRO A 22 9.50 7.31 10.50
CA PRO A 22 8.13 6.78 10.43
C PRO A 22 7.19 7.44 11.45
N THR A 23 7.69 7.84 12.62
CA THR A 23 6.90 8.53 13.64
C THR A 23 6.48 9.93 13.20
N ILE A 24 7.38 10.68 12.56
CA ILE A 24 7.09 12.03 12.04
C ILE A 24 6.08 11.96 10.90
N ILE A 25 6.26 11.00 9.97
CA ILE A 25 5.37 10.81 8.83
C ILE A 25 3.95 10.46 9.30
N SER A 26 3.83 9.48 10.21
CA SER A 26 2.55 9.12 10.81
C SER A 26 1.91 10.26 11.62
N SER A 27 2.69 11.20 12.16
CA SER A 27 2.15 12.34 12.93
C SER A 27 1.61 13.46 12.04
N ILE A 28 2.06 13.58 10.80
CA ILE A 28 1.61 14.60 9.84
C ILE A 28 0.32 14.14 9.16
N ASP A 29 0.28 12.89 8.71
CA ASP A 29 -0.85 12.33 7.99
C ASP A 29 -1.01 10.84 8.30
N ASN A 30 -2.18 10.47 8.80
CA ASN A 30 -2.53 9.08 9.13
C ASN A 30 -2.90 8.25 7.89
N SER A 31 -3.02 8.86 6.72
CA SER A 31 -3.32 8.17 5.46
C SER A 31 -2.08 7.61 4.77
N ILE A 32 -0.88 7.99 5.21
CA ILE A 32 0.37 7.55 4.58
C ILE A 32 0.77 6.19 5.14
N ASP A 33 1.02 5.23 4.25
CA ASP A 33 1.49 3.91 4.62
C ASP A 33 2.96 3.94 5.07
N THR A 34 3.21 3.62 6.34
CA THR A 34 4.57 3.52 6.90
C THR A 34 5.17 2.12 6.77
N ALA A 35 4.42 1.12 6.30
CA ALA A 35 4.88 -0.26 6.17
C ALA A 35 6.13 -0.38 5.30
N VAL A 36 6.22 0.42 4.23
CA VAL A 36 7.39 0.48 3.34
C VAL A 36 8.68 0.89 4.08
N LEU A 37 8.58 1.76 5.08
CA LEU A 37 9.75 2.22 5.86
C LEU A 37 10.20 1.17 6.88
N PHE A 38 9.28 0.38 7.42
CA PHE A 38 9.61 -0.73 8.32
C PHE A 38 10.12 -1.96 7.55
N GLY A 39 9.58 -2.23 6.36
CA GLY A 39 9.95 -3.38 5.52
C GLY A 39 11.33 -3.28 4.89
N PHE A 40 11.90 -2.08 4.71
CA PHE A 40 13.22 -1.89 4.08
C PHE A 40 14.39 -2.55 4.85
N GLY A 41 14.19 -2.90 6.13
CA GLY A 41 15.16 -3.61 6.95
C GLY A 41 14.95 -5.13 7.05
N GLU A 42 13.80 -5.64 6.59
CA GLU A 42 13.40 -7.06 6.67
C GLU A 42 13.77 -7.84 5.39
N GLU A 43 14.29 -7.17 4.35
CA GLU A 43 14.63 -7.73 3.03
C GLU A 43 15.73 -8.83 3.00
N GLU A 44 16.27 -9.25 4.15
CA GLU A 44 17.18 -10.41 4.19
C GLU A 44 16.44 -11.75 4.03
N GLU A 45 15.13 -11.83 4.29
CA GLU A 45 14.34 -13.08 4.16
C GLU A 45 13.47 -13.17 2.88
N GLU A 46 13.19 -12.07 2.15
CA GLU A 46 12.17 -12.03 1.06
C GLU A 46 12.71 -11.65 -0.34
N LYS A 47 13.92 -12.08 -0.70
CA LYS A 47 14.57 -11.69 -1.98
C LYS A 47 13.83 -12.12 -3.25
N GLU A 48 12.88 -13.04 -3.18
CA GLU A 48 12.11 -13.49 -4.34
C GLU A 48 10.84 -12.64 -4.56
N ASP A 49 10.20 -12.14 -3.49
CA ASP A 49 8.93 -11.43 -3.55
C ASP A 49 9.09 -9.92 -3.81
N ALA A 50 10.22 -9.32 -3.40
CA ALA A 50 10.53 -7.91 -3.66
C ALA A 50 10.53 -7.58 -5.17
N LYS A 51 10.96 -8.52 -6.02
CA LYS A 51 10.97 -8.33 -7.48
C LYS A 51 9.56 -8.18 -8.06
N LEU A 52 8.59 -8.92 -7.50
CA LEU A 52 7.18 -8.86 -7.89
C LEU A 52 6.55 -7.54 -7.46
N LEU A 53 6.87 -7.03 -6.27
CA LEU A 53 6.40 -5.71 -5.81
C LEU A 53 6.94 -4.58 -6.69
N PHE A 54 8.22 -4.60 -7.07
CA PHE A 54 8.78 -3.61 -7.98
C PHE A 54 8.11 -3.64 -9.36
N GLU A 55 7.80 -4.83 -9.88
CA GLU A 55 7.10 -4.99 -11.16
C GLU A 55 5.66 -4.45 -11.10
N ILE A 56 4.93 -4.72 -10.01
CA ILE A 56 3.58 -4.19 -9.76
C ILE A 56 3.59 -2.66 -9.64
N VAL A 57 4.52 -2.09 -8.86
CA VAL A 57 4.64 -0.63 -8.70
C VAL A 57 4.99 0.05 -10.03
N PHE A 58 5.83 -0.58 -10.85
CA PHE A 58 6.18 -0.05 -12.17
C PHE A 58 4.99 -0.12 -13.14
N GLN A 59 4.21 -1.20 -13.08
CA GLN A 59 3.00 -1.37 -13.87
C GLN A 59 1.90 -0.38 -13.45
N ASP A 60 1.75 -0.11 -12.15
CA ASP A 60 0.81 0.90 -11.65
C ASP A 60 1.25 2.32 -12.04
N LEU A 61 2.55 2.61 -12.04
CA LEU A 61 3.08 3.88 -12.54
C LEU A 61 2.87 4.02 -14.06
N GLU A 62 3.10 2.97 -14.84
CA GLU A 62 2.84 2.94 -16.28
C GLU A 62 1.35 3.09 -16.61
N ASN A 63 0.49 2.45 -15.83
CA ASN A 63 -0.97 2.61 -15.92
C ASN A 63 -1.40 4.03 -15.53
N PHE A 64 -0.85 4.63 -14.48
CA PHE A 64 -1.15 6.00 -14.07
C PHE A 64 -0.72 7.03 -15.12
N ILE A 65 0.43 6.81 -15.76
CA ILE A 65 0.91 7.63 -16.88
C ILE A 65 0.01 7.43 -18.11
N SER A 66 -0.44 6.21 -18.38
CA SER A 66 -1.33 5.89 -19.50
C SER A 66 -2.77 6.41 -19.30
N ASP A 67 -3.23 6.47 -18.06
CA ASP A 67 -4.56 6.96 -17.67
C ASP A 67 -4.63 8.49 -17.65
N SER A 68 -3.50 9.17 -17.45
CA SER A 68 -3.41 10.64 -17.55
C SER A 68 -3.81 11.22 -18.92
N GLY A 69 -3.89 10.37 -19.96
CA GLY A 69 -4.34 10.71 -21.30
C GLY A 69 -5.83 10.50 -21.58
N LYS A 70 -6.59 9.89 -20.66
CA LYS A 70 -8.04 9.72 -20.76
C LYS A 70 -8.71 10.49 -19.63
N MET A 71 -9.11 11.72 -19.91
CA MET A 71 -10.23 12.32 -19.18
C MET A 71 -11.51 11.56 -19.54
N ASP A 72 -11.62 10.31 -19.09
CA ASP A 72 -12.91 9.65 -19.01
C ASP A 72 -13.61 10.24 -17.79
N SER A 73 -14.59 11.10 -18.05
CA SER A 73 -15.44 11.66 -17.02
C SER A 73 -16.04 10.53 -16.20
N ASP A 74 -15.60 10.39 -14.95
CA ASP A 74 -16.21 9.54 -13.92
C ASP A 74 -17.68 9.96 -13.74
N THR A 75 -18.53 9.42 -14.60
CA THR A 75 -19.95 9.71 -14.58
C THR A 75 -20.56 8.70 -13.64
N TYR A 76 -20.94 9.15 -12.45
CA TYR A 76 -21.66 8.34 -11.47
C TYR A 76 -22.86 7.64 -12.12
N THR A 77 -22.80 6.31 -12.23
CA THR A 77 -23.86 5.50 -12.81
C THR A 77 -24.56 4.69 -11.73
N TYR A 78 -25.69 5.23 -11.27
CA TYR A 78 -26.55 4.57 -10.29
C TYR A 78 -27.50 3.58 -10.97
N LYS A 79 -27.50 2.32 -10.51
CA LYS A 79 -28.49 1.29 -10.85
C LYS A 79 -28.59 0.91 -12.34
N GLN A 80 -27.46 0.78 -13.03
CA GLN A 80 -27.44 0.27 -14.41
C GLN A 80 -27.46 -1.26 -14.52
N TYR A 81 -28.20 -1.95 -13.66
CA TYR A 81 -28.28 -3.42 -13.75
C TYR A 81 -29.25 -3.83 -14.85
N LEU A 82 -28.82 -4.77 -15.70
CA LEU A 82 -29.71 -5.49 -16.58
C LEU A 82 -30.81 -6.15 -15.75
N LYS A 83 -32.05 -6.14 -16.26
CA LYS A 83 -33.19 -6.79 -15.60
C LYS A 83 -32.79 -8.25 -15.31
N PRO A 84 -32.73 -8.69 -14.04
CA PRO A 84 -32.35 -10.06 -13.74
C PRO A 84 -33.31 -11.00 -14.45
N HIS A 85 -32.78 -12.05 -15.08
CA HIS A 85 -33.61 -13.06 -15.71
C HIS A 85 -34.53 -13.64 -14.63
N LEU A 86 -35.81 -13.29 -14.74
CA LEU A 86 -36.84 -13.59 -13.76
C LEU A 86 -37.19 -15.08 -13.81
N ASN A 87 -36.35 -15.92 -13.22
CA ASN A 87 -36.72 -17.22 -12.65
C ASN A 87 -35.47 -17.96 -12.13
N ILE A 88 -34.99 -17.59 -10.94
CA ILE A 88 -34.35 -18.60 -10.08
C ILE A 88 -35.49 -19.25 -9.30
N ILE A 89 -36.15 -20.22 -9.94
CA ILE A 89 -37.23 -21.05 -9.37
C ILE A 89 -36.69 -22.16 -8.45
N PHE A 90 -35.40 -22.12 -8.11
CA PHE A 90 -34.83 -23.19 -7.30
C PHE A 90 -34.95 -22.81 -5.82
N PRO A 91 -35.80 -23.52 -5.05
CA PRO A 91 -35.78 -23.37 -3.61
C PRO A 91 -34.39 -23.74 -3.09
N PRO A 92 -33.95 -23.14 -1.97
CA PRO A 92 -32.67 -23.48 -1.36
C PRO A 92 -32.61 -24.99 -1.04
N PRO A 93 -31.45 -25.65 -1.21
CA PRO A 93 -31.32 -27.06 -0.93
C PRO A 93 -31.60 -27.37 0.54
N GLU A 94 -32.49 -28.32 0.80
CA GLU A 94 -32.74 -28.85 2.14
C GLU A 94 -31.57 -29.78 2.52
N ILE A 95 -30.45 -29.19 2.94
CA ILE A 95 -29.39 -29.95 3.58
C ILE A 95 -29.88 -30.32 4.98
N ILE A 96 -30.48 -31.51 5.11
CA ILE A 96 -30.67 -32.14 6.42
C ILE A 96 -29.35 -32.82 6.76
N LEU A 97 -28.57 -32.20 7.66
CA LEU A 97 -27.46 -32.90 8.32
C LEU A 97 -28.07 -33.89 9.32
N VAL A 98 -27.95 -35.18 9.03
CA VAL A 98 -28.12 -36.29 10.00
C VAL A 98 -26.76 -36.91 10.25
#